data_AF-A0A1F6F3S5-F1
#
_entry.id   AF-A0A1F6F3S5-F1
#
_cell.length_a   1.000
_cell.length_b   1.000
_cell.length_c   1.000
_cell.angle_alpha   90.00
_cell.angle_beta   90.00
_cell.angle_gamma   90.00
#
_symmetry.space_group_name_H-M   'P 1'
#
loop_
_entity.id
_entity.type
_entity.pdbx_description
1 polymer ?
#
loop_
_entity_poly.entity_id
_entity_poly.type
_entity_poly.pdbx_seq_one_letter_code
_entity_poly.pdbx_strand_id
1 'polypeptide(L)'
;MARLRVARGQVHTVPEDLRKALSSERAARAAWEDITPLARNEWICWIISAKKAETRSHRIERTRTELIEGVRRPCCWAGCIHR
;
A
#
# COMPACT_ATOMS: atom_id res chain seq x y z
N MET A 1 13.15 6.48 -20.12
CA MET A 1 11.85 6.18 -19.50
C MET A 1 11.94 6.46 -18.01
N ALA A 2 11.11 7.36 -17.47
CA ALA A 2 11.15 7.70 -16.05
C ALA A 2 10.76 6.48 -15.22
N ARG A 3 11.69 6.00 -14.40
CA ARG A 3 11.44 4.93 -13.43
C ARG A 3 10.47 5.49 -12.41
N LEU A 4 9.16 5.24 -12.58
CA LEU A 4 8.12 5.70 -11.66
C LEU A 4 8.43 5.13 -10.27
N ARG A 5 8.96 5.99 -9.40
CA ARG A 5 9.34 5.64 -8.03
C ARG A 5 8.12 5.83 -7.15
N VAL A 6 7.46 4.73 -6.82
CA VAL A 6 6.44 4.71 -5.76
C VAL A 6 7.14 4.93 -4.42
N ALA A 7 6.62 5.85 -3.61
CA ALA A 7 7.19 6.19 -2.31
C ALA A 7 7.15 5.00 -1.34
N ARG A 8 8.21 4.82 -0.54
CA ARG A 8 8.34 3.68 0.39
C ARG A 8 7.75 3.98 1.77
N GLY A 9 7.50 2.92 2.54
CA GLY A 9 7.24 3.01 3.98
C GLY A 9 8.52 3.25 4.78
N GLN A 10 8.38 3.32 6.11
CA GLN A 10 9.50 3.43 7.06
C GLN A 10 10.39 2.19 7.06
N VAL A 11 9.87 1.07 7.55
CA VAL A 11 10.62 -0.19 7.73
C VAL A 11 10.39 -1.14 6.56
N HIS A 12 9.18 -1.12 5.99
CA HIS A 12 8.82 -2.00 4.89
C HIS A 12 9.03 -1.37 3.52
N THR A 13 9.64 -2.15 2.62
CA THR A 13 9.74 -1.84 1.20
C THR A 13 8.44 -2.16 0.48
N VAL A 14 8.04 -1.32 -0.48
CA VAL A 14 6.86 -1.56 -1.32
C VAL A 14 7.08 -2.83 -2.14
N PRO A 15 6.26 -3.88 -1.98
CA PRO A 15 6.34 -5.08 -2.78
C PRO A 15 6.04 -4.80 -4.26
N GLU A 16 6.57 -5.64 -5.16
CA GLU A 16 6.47 -5.38 -6.59
C GLU A 16 5.04 -5.35 -7.13
N ASP A 17 4.19 -6.25 -6.66
CA ASP A 17 2.78 -6.34 -7.02
C ASP A 17 1.99 -5.10 -6.58
N LEU A 18 2.21 -4.62 -5.35
CA LEU A 18 1.64 -3.36 -4.88
C LEU A 18 2.14 -2.16 -5.71
N ARG A 19 3.45 -2.13 -6.02
CA ARG A 19 4.04 -1.09 -6.88
C ARG A 19 3.39 -1.09 -8.26
N LYS A 20 3.14 -2.26 -8.85
CA LYS A 20 2.46 -2.40 -10.15
C LYS A 20 1.03 -1.85 -10.07
N ALA A 21 0.25 -2.27 -9.07
CA ALA A 21 -1.14 -1.81 -8.88
C ALA A 21 -1.25 -0.29 -8.65
N LEU A 22 -0.33 0.30 -7.87
CA LEU A 22 -0.28 1.75 -7.69
C LEU A 22 0.19 2.46 -8.95
N SER A 23 1.15 1.90 -9.69
CA SER A 23 1.65 2.54 -10.92
C SER A 23 0.65 2.52 -12.06
N SER A 24 -0.29 1.55 -12.08
CA SER A 24 -1.36 1.47 -13.08
C SER A 24 -2.51 2.44 -12.83
N GLU A 25 -2.61 3.04 -11.64
CA GLU A 25 -3.72 3.94 -11.28
C GLU A 25 -3.23 5.26 -10.69
N ARG A 26 -3.40 6.35 -11.45
CA ARG A 26 -2.85 7.65 -11.09
C ARG A 26 -3.47 8.20 -9.81
N ALA A 27 -4.77 7.99 -9.58
CA ALA A 27 -5.45 8.49 -8.38
C ALA A 27 -4.95 7.77 -7.11
N ALA A 28 -4.86 6.45 -7.15
CA ALA A 28 -4.32 5.65 -6.05
C ALA A 28 -2.85 5.98 -5.76
N ARG A 29 -2.04 6.20 -6.81
CA ARG A 29 -0.65 6.63 -6.65
C ARG A 29 -0.53 8.00 -5.99
N ALA A 30 -1.32 8.97 -6.42
CA ALA A 30 -1.30 10.30 -5.83
C ALA A 30 -1.69 10.24 -4.35
N ALA A 31 -2.75 9.50 -4.01
CA ALA A 31 -3.15 9.26 -2.63
C ALA A 31 -2.06 8.55 -1.80
N TRP A 32 -1.37 7.56 -2.39
CA TRP A 32 -0.24 6.89 -1.76
C TRP A 32 0.95 7.83 -1.49
N GLU A 33 1.26 8.71 -2.43
CA GLU A 33 2.33 9.71 -2.28
C GLU A 33 1.94 10.83 -1.30
N ASP A 34 0.66 11.07 -1.08
CA ASP A 34 0.14 12.06 -0.12
C ASP A 34 0.09 11.55 1.34
N ILE A 35 -0.06 10.24 1.56
CA ILE A 35 -0.07 9.70 2.93
C ILE A 35 1.32 9.68 3.59
N THR A 36 1.32 9.73 4.93
CA THR A 36 2.55 9.69 5.72
C THR A 36 3.36 8.40 5.51
N PRO A 37 4.69 8.42 5.68
CA PRO A 37 5.51 7.22 5.63
C PRO A 37 5.06 6.11 6.58
N LEU A 38 4.49 6.48 7.74
CA LEU A 38 3.90 5.53 8.69
C LEU A 38 2.66 4.83 8.12
N ALA A 39 1.75 5.59 7.52
CA ALA A 39 0.56 5.02 6.88
C ALA A 39 0.93 4.06 5.72
N ARG A 40 1.93 4.43 4.91
CA ARG A 40 2.47 3.50 3.89
C ARG A 40 3.01 2.22 4.52
N ASN A 41 3.75 2.36 5.62
CA ASN A 41 4.30 1.23 6.35
C ASN A 41 3.20 0.28 6.86
N GLU A 42 2.09 0.83 7.37
CA GLU A 42 0.93 0.06 7.83
C GLU A 42 0.26 -0.70 6.69
N TRP A 43 0.01 -0.04 5.56
CA TRP A 43 -0.52 -0.70 4.35
C TRP A 43 0.38 -1.83 3.88
N ILE A 44 1.68 -1.58 3.77
CA ILE A 44 2.64 -2.60 3.35
C ILE A 44 2.62 -3.78 4.33
N CYS A 45 2.73 -3.51 5.63
CA CYS A 45 2.74 -4.55 6.67
C CYS A 45 1.46 -5.40 6.63
N TRP A 46 0.30 -4.75 6.46
CA TRP A 46 -0.98 -5.44 6.31
C TRP A 46 -0.98 -6.33 5.06
N ILE A 47 -0.54 -5.84 3.90
CA ILE A 47 -0.51 -6.62 2.66
C ILE A 47 0.47 -7.82 2.77
N ILE A 48 1.67 -7.63 3.32
CA ILE A 48 2.66 -8.72 3.45
C ILE A 48 2.31 -9.75 4.52
N SER A 49 1.46 -9.40 5.49
CA SER A 49 0.97 -10.37 6.49
C SER A 49 0.02 -11.42 5.92
N ALA A 50 -0.48 -11.25 4.69
CA ALA A 50 -1.33 -12.24 4.02
C ALA A 50 -0.52 -13.48 3.61
N LYS A 51 -0.79 -14.63 4.25
CA LYS A 51 -0.14 -15.91 3.93
C LYS A 51 -0.61 -16.54 2.62
N LYS A 52 -1.86 -16.29 2.23
CA LYS A 52 -2.46 -16.80 0.98
C LYS A 52 -2.31 -15.77 -0.14
N ALA A 53 -1.94 -16.23 -1.34
CA ALA A 53 -1.80 -15.36 -2.52
C ALA A 53 -3.11 -14.66 -2.88
N GLU A 54 -4.25 -15.35 -2.81
CA GLU A 54 -5.59 -14.79 -3.07
C GLU A 54 -5.91 -13.62 -2.13
N THR A 55 -5.67 -13.81 -0.83
CA THR A 55 -5.87 -12.75 0.17
C THR A 55 -4.96 -11.56 -0.09
N ARG A 56 -3.72 -11.82 -0.50
CA ARG A 56 -2.77 -10.76 -0.84
C ARG A 56 -3.26 -9.93 -2.03
N SER A 57 -3.70 -10.57 -3.11
CA SER A 57 -4.27 -9.89 -4.27
C SER A 57 -5.50 -9.07 -3.89
N HIS A 58 -6.41 -9.62 -3.09
CA HIS A 58 -7.59 -8.90 -2.62
C HIS A 58 -7.23 -7.68 -1.77
N ARG A 59 -6.21 -7.78 -0.90
CA ARG A 59 -5.72 -6.65 -0.10
C ARG A 59 -5.11 -5.55 -0.96
N ILE A 60 -4.41 -5.91 -2.04
CA ILE A 60 -3.82 -4.93 -2.98
C ILE A 60 -4.92 -4.15 -3.70
N GLU A 61 -5.93 -4.84 -4.24
CA GLU A 61 -7.07 -4.19 -4.89
C GLU A 61 -7.82 -3.28 -3.92
N ARG A 62 -8.07 -3.79 -2.70
CA ARG A 62 -8.71 -3.01 -1.65
C ARG A 62 -7.90 -1.76 -1.27
N THR A 63 -6.57 -1.88 -1.18
CA THR A 63 -5.68 -0.74 -0.94
C THR A 63 -5.82 0.32 -2.02
N ARG A 64 -5.85 -0.10 -3.30
CA ARG A 64 -6.06 0.81 -4.44
C ARG A 64 -7.38 1.57 -4.31
N THR A 65 -8.49 0.86 -4.08
CA THR A 65 -9.82 1.46 -3.95
C THR A 65 -9.91 2.39 -2.75
N GLU A 66 -9.51 1.93 -1.57
CA GLU A 66 -9.62 2.69 -0.32
C GLU A 66 -8.76 3.96 -0.36
N LEU A 67 -7.57 3.92 -0.98
CA LEU A 67 -6.75 5.12 -1.17
C LEU A 67 -7.45 6.18 -2.04
N ILE A 68 -8.15 5.75 -3.10
CA ILE A 68 -8.92 6.64 -3.97
C ILE A 68 -10.10 7.25 -3.22
N GLU A 69 -10.74 6.46 -2.34
CA GLU A 69 -11.82 6.90 -1.46
C GLU A 69 -11.32 7.79 -0.29
N GLY A 70 -10.01 8.05 -0.20
CA GLY A 70 -9.42 8.93 0.80
C GLY A 70 -9.11 8.25 2.13
N VAL A 71 -9.24 6.93 2.22
CA VAL A 71 -8.83 6.15 3.39
C VAL A 71 -7.30 6.14 3.48
N ARG A 72 -6.79 6.62 4.60
CA ARG A 72 -5.33 6.82 4.75
C ARG A 72 -4.64 5.64 5.42
N ARG A 73 -5.36 4.74 6.09
CA ARG A 73 -4.83 3.57 6.81
C ARG A 73 -5.73 2.36 6.63
N PRO A 74 -5.19 1.13 6.61
CA PRO A 74 -6.01 -0.08 6.48
C PRO A 74 -7.02 -0.21 7.63
N CYS A 75 -8.29 -0.40 7.30
CA CYS A 75 -9.32 -0.63 8.32
C CYS A 75 -9.15 -2.02 8.97
N CYS A 76 -9.48 -2.14 10.26
CA CYS A 76 -9.35 -3.38 11.05
C CYS A 76 -7.90 -3.92 11.14
N TRP A 77 -6.90 -3.04 11.09
CA TRP A 77 -5.50 -3.37 11.32
C TRP A 77 -5.02 -2.79 12.65
N ALA A 78 -4.45 -3.61 13.52
CA ALA A 78 -3.98 -3.19 14.84
C ALA A 78 -2.73 -2.27 14.80
N GLY A 79 -2.20 -2.01 13.60
CA GLY A 79 -0.97 -1.25 13.40
C GLY A 79 0.22 -2.15 13.05
N CYS A 80 1.27 -1.54 12.51
CA CYS A 80 2.50 -2.26 12.22
C CYS A 80 3.25 -2.60 13.52
N ILE A 81 3.56 -3.87 13.73
CA ILE A 81 4.32 -4.33 14.92
C ILE A 81 5.81 -4.00 14.84
N HIS A 82 6.33 -3.64 13.65
CA HIS A 82 7.74 -3.32 13.40
C HIS A 82 8.03 -1.82 13.58
N ARG A 83 7.42 -1.22 14.62
CA ARG A 83 7.56 0.21 14.92
C ARG A 83 8.93 0.57 15.47
#